data_AF-A0A8H9T938-F1
#
_entry.id   AF-A0A8H9T938-F1
#
_cell.length_a   1.000
_cell.length_b   1.000
_cell.length_c   1.000
_cell.angle_alpha   90.00
_cell.angle_beta   90.00
_cell.angle_gamma   90.00
#
_symmetry.space_group_name_H-M   'P 1'
#
loop_
_entity.id
_entity.type
_entity.pdbx_description
1 polymer ?
#
loop_
_entity_poly.entity_id
_entity_poly.type
_entity_poly.pdbx_seq_one_letter_code
_entity_poly.pdbx_strand_id
1 'polypeptide(L)'
;VRELSLKKSPEPEISVPVASLRRLERLKQHIRKKRHQRWTEVMALHNKGCSFREISRITGLSRVTVSRWVGSGTFPEMSTRPPKRGLLDPWREWLKEQRECGNYNSGRIWREMVARGVTGSETIV
;
A
#
# COMPACT_ATOMS: atom_id res chain seq x y z
N VAL A 1 10.96 -16.96 50.60
CA VAL A 1 11.81 -16.43 49.50
C VAL A 1 10.90 -16.27 48.29
N ARG A 2 10.69 -15.03 47.83
CA ARG A 2 9.74 -14.68 46.75
C ARG A 2 10.37 -15.03 45.40
N GLU A 3 9.84 -16.05 44.73
CA GLU A 3 10.10 -16.26 43.31
C GLU A 3 9.19 -15.33 42.50
N LEU A 4 9.74 -14.24 41.97
CA LEU A 4 9.09 -13.41 40.95
C LEU A 4 9.89 -13.54 39.66
N SER A 5 9.62 -14.64 38.96
CA SER A 5 9.99 -14.82 37.55
C SER A 5 9.09 -13.91 36.70
N LEU A 6 9.52 -12.67 36.48
CA LEU A 6 8.87 -11.78 35.52
C LEU A 6 9.31 -12.19 34.12
N LYS A 7 8.55 -13.12 33.54
CA LYS A 7 8.58 -13.42 32.10
C LYS A 7 8.28 -12.13 31.33
N LYS A 8 9.33 -11.60 30.69
CA LYS A 8 9.23 -10.70 29.55
C LYS A 8 8.37 -11.39 28.49
N SER A 9 7.12 -10.98 28.37
CA SER A 9 6.24 -11.37 27.26
C SER A 9 6.14 -10.20 26.29
N PRO A 10 6.15 -10.48 24.98
CA PRO A 10 6.51 -9.53 23.94
C PRO A 10 5.30 -8.71 23.49
N GLU A 11 5.56 -7.46 23.10
CA GLU A 11 4.60 -6.58 22.43
C GLU A 11 3.98 -7.30 21.21
N PRO A 12 2.65 -7.21 21.01
CA PRO A 12 2.04 -7.64 19.77
C PRO A 12 2.29 -6.57 18.70
N GLU A 13 3.48 -6.59 18.11
CA GLU A 13 3.65 -6.05 16.77
C GLU A 13 2.61 -6.75 15.90
N ILE A 14 1.70 -5.99 15.28
CA ILE A 14 0.83 -6.49 14.22
C ILE A 14 1.74 -6.74 13.01
N SER A 15 2.52 -7.82 13.11
CA SER A 15 3.37 -8.36 12.09
C SER A 15 2.44 -9.02 11.10
N VAL A 16 2.10 -8.28 10.04
CA VAL A 16 1.61 -8.91 8.81
C VAL A 16 2.57 -10.07 8.53
N PRO A 17 2.10 -11.33 8.49
CA PRO A 17 2.99 -12.48 8.40
C PRO A 17 3.96 -12.26 7.25
N VAL A 18 5.26 -12.39 7.46
CA VAL A 18 6.30 -12.11 6.45
C VAL A 18 6.00 -12.80 5.10
N ALA A 19 5.33 -13.95 5.13
CA ALA A 19 4.83 -14.67 3.96
C ALA A 19 3.80 -13.87 3.11
N SER A 20 2.93 -13.09 3.74
CA SER A 20 1.94 -12.22 3.08
C SER A 20 2.58 -11.01 2.41
N LEU A 21 3.56 -10.36 3.07
CA LEU A 21 4.37 -9.30 2.49
C LEU A 21 5.15 -9.81 1.26
N ARG A 22 5.75 -10.99 1.39
CA ARG A 22 6.47 -11.67 0.29
C ARG A 22 5.56 -11.98 -0.91
N ARG A 23 4.28 -12.31 -0.69
CA ARG A 23 3.29 -12.53 -1.76
C ARG A 23 2.93 -11.22 -2.47
N LEU A 24 2.68 -10.15 -1.72
CA LEU A 24 2.35 -8.83 -2.27
C LEU A 24 3.52 -8.24 -3.05
N GLU A 25 4.75 -8.38 -2.55
CA GLU A 25 5.97 -7.97 -3.23
C GLU A 25 6.15 -8.71 -4.55
N ARG A 26 5.98 -10.03 -4.57
CA ARG A 26 6.05 -10.84 -5.81
C ARG A 26 5.01 -10.38 -6.84
N LEU A 27 3.79 -10.09 -6.42
CA LEU A 27 2.74 -9.59 -7.31
C LEU A 27 3.09 -8.20 -7.86
N LYS A 28 3.56 -7.27 -7.00
CA LYS A 28 4.05 -5.95 -7.42
C LYS A 28 5.18 -6.06 -8.44
N GLN A 29 6.16 -6.93 -8.18
CA GLN A 29 7.27 -7.20 -9.11
C GLN A 29 6.77 -7.77 -10.43
N HIS A 30 5.81 -8.69 -10.42
CA HIS A 30 5.23 -9.27 -11.64
C HIS A 30 4.52 -8.21 -12.50
N ILE A 31 3.70 -7.37 -11.88
CA ILE A 31 3.01 -6.27 -12.56
C ILE A 31 4.03 -5.28 -13.14
N ARG A 32 5.07 -4.93 -12.35
CA ARG A 32 6.17 -4.06 -12.81
C ARG A 32 6.86 -4.65 -14.03
N LYS A 33 7.24 -5.94 -14.00
CA LYS A 33 7.90 -6.64 -15.10
C LYS A 33 7.06 -6.62 -16.38
N LYS A 34 5.77 -6.94 -16.29
CA LYS A 34 4.86 -6.89 -17.45
C LYS A 34 4.74 -5.48 -18.04
N ARG A 35 4.65 -4.45 -17.19
CA ARG A 35 4.61 -3.06 -17.65
C ARG A 35 5.91 -2.64 -18.30
N HIS A 36 7.05 -3.03 -17.73
CA HIS A 36 8.37 -2.76 -18.28
C HIS A 36 8.53 -3.40 -19.67
N GLN A 37 8.13 -4.65 -19.83
CA GLN A 37 8.15 -5.33 -21.13
C GLN A 37 7.37 -4.57 -22.21
N ARG A 38 6.14 -4.14 -21.89
CA ARG A 38 5.33 -3.32 -22.82
C ARG A 38 5.97 -1.98 -23.13
N TRP A 39 6.59 -1.33 -22.14
CA TRP A 39 7.28 -0.06 -22.36
C TRP A 39 8.48 -0.25 -23.29
N THR A 40 9.29 -1.29 -23.08
CA THR A 40 10.41 -1.63 -23.98
C THR A 40 9.94 -1.87 -25.42
N GLU A 41 8.82 -2.59 -25.59
CA GLU A 41 8.21 -2.82 -26.91
C GLU A 41 7.76 -1.52 -27.58
N VAL A 42 7.11 -0.61 -26.85
CA VAL A 42 6.73 0.72 -27.34
C VAL A 42 7.94 1.53 -27.78
N MET A 43 8.99 1.56 -26.96
CA MET A 43 10.22 2.29 -27.29
C MET A 43 10.94 1.68 -28.50
N ALA A 44 10.95 0.34 -28.62
CA ALA A 44 11.52 -0.34 -29.79
C ALA A 44 10.76 -0.01 -31.08
N LEU A 45 9.43 0.05 -31.05
CA LEU A 45 8.62 0.44 -32.20
C LEU A 45 8.80 1.93 -32.55
N HIS A 46 8.90 2.79 -31.53
CA HIS A 46 9.17 4.21 -31.74
C HIS A 46 10.55 4.44 -32.38
N ASN A 47 11.58 3.73 -31.91
CA ASN A 47 12.93 3.81 -32.48
C ASN A 47 13.00 3.27 -33.93
N LYS A 48 12.06 2.40 -34.32
CA LYS A 48 11.88 1.96 -35.72
C LYS A 48 11.16 2.99 -36.60
N GLY A 49 10.75 4.13 -36.04
CA GLY A 49 10.02 5.18 -36.77
C GLY A 49 8.51 4.97 -36.88
N CYS A 50 7.93 4.00 -36.15
CA CYS A 50 6.48 3.79 -36.18
C CYS A 50 5.73 4.98 -35.55
N SER A 51 4.63 5.39 -36.16
CA SER A 51 3.77 6.45 -35.62
C SER A 51 3.05 5.98 -34.34
N PHE A 52 2.65 6.92 -33.48
CA PHE A 52 1.88 6.58 -32.27
C PHE A 52 0.57 5.83 -32.57
N ARG A 53 -0.01 6.04 -33.75
CA ARG A 53 -1.22 5.32 -34.21
C ARG A 53 -0.93 3.85 -34.48
N GLU A 54 0.19 3.55 -35.12
CA GLU A 54 0.61 2.18 -35.43
C GLU A 54 1.03 1.45 -34.18
N ILE A 55 1.83 2.09 -33.32
CA ILE A 55 2.23 1.52 -32.03
C ILE A 55 1.00 1.16 -31.20
N SER A 56 -0.02 2.03 -31.17
CA SER A 56 -1.28 1.78 -30.48
C SER A 56 -2.02 0.55 -31.03
N ARG A 57 -2.02 0.34 -32.35
CA ARG A 57 -2.62 -0.84 -32.99
C ARG A 57 -1.85 -2.12 -32.71
N ILE A 58 -0.52 -2.06 -32.72
CA ILE A 58 0.36 -3.22 -32.48
C ILE A 58 0.31 -3.65 -31.01
N THR A 59 0.47 -2.69 -30.09
CA THR A 59 0.59 -2.97 -28.66
C THR A 59 -0.76 -3.05 -27.92
N GLY A 60 -1.85 -2.62 -28.56
CA GLY A 60 -3.17 -2.50 -27.93
C GLY A 60 -3.28 -1.40 -26.87
N LEU A 61 -2.25 -0.56 -26.71
CA LEU A 61 -2.26 0.57 -25.78
C LEU A 61 -2.96 1.79 -26.39
N SER A 62 -3.58 2.62 -25.56
CA SER A 62 -4.15 3.88 -26.05
C SER A 62 -3.05 4.82 -26.56
N ARG A 63 -3.35 5.61 -27.60
CA ARG A 63 -2.39 6.60 -28.13
C ARG A 63 -1.88 7.58 -27.06
N VAL A 64 -2.73 7.96 -26.11
CA VAL A 64 -2.36 8.82 -24.98
C VAL A 64 -1.29 8.15 -24.11
N THR A 65 -1.40 6.84 -23.88
CA THR A 65 -0.40 6.08 -23.12
C THR A 65 0.92 6.01 -23.88
N VAL A 66 0.87 5.71 -25.18
CA VAL A 66 2.06 5.66 -26.05
C VAL A 66 2.77 7.02 -26.07
N SER A 67 2.02 8.10 -26.34
CA SER A 67 2.57 9.47 -26.37
C SER A 67 3.19 9.87 -25.03
N ARG A 68 2.50 9.58 -23.90
CA ARG A 68 3.05 9.84 -22.57
C ARG A 68 4.35 9.06 -22.33
N TRP A 69 4.39 7.77 -22.69
CA TRP A 69 5.57 6.93 -22.46
C TRP A 69 6.78 7.34 -23.29
N VAL A 70 6.56 7.68 -24.57
CA VAL A 70 7.60 8.19 -25.45
C VAL A 70 8.10 9.56 -24.96
N GLY A 71 7.18 10.47 -24.61
CA GLY A 71 7.53 11.81 -24.15
C GLY A 71 8.22 11.84 -22.77
N SER A 72 7.96 10.86 -21.90
CA SER A 72 8.65 10.76 -20.60
C SER A 72 10.11 10.33 -20.72
N GLY A 73 10.53 9.69 -21.81
CA GLY A 73 11.92 9.23 -22.07
C GLY A 73 12.46 8.16 -21.10
N THR A 74 11.87 8.04 -19.91
CA THR A 74 12.20 7.09 -18.84
C THR A 74 11.00 6.20 -18.56
N PHE A 75 11.24 5.04 -17.95
CA PHE A 75 10.18 4.11 -17.57
C PHE A 75 9.21 4.80 -16.60
N PRO A 76 7.93 5.01 -16.97
CA PRO A 76 6.95 5.60 -16.08
C PRO A 76 6.55 4.55 -15.06
N GLU A 77 7.30 4.55 -13.96
CA GLU A 77 7.04 3.76 -12.79
C GLU A 77 5.60 4.02 -12.31
N MET A 78 4.92 2.97 -11.87
CA MET A 78 3.56 3.14 -11.36
C MET A 78 3.62 4.13 -10.20
N SER A 79 2.86 5.23 -10.31
CA SER A 79 2.65 6.13 -9.18
C SER A 79 2.08 5.30 -8.05
N THR A 80 2.92 4.99 -7.06
CA THR A 80 2.47 4.39 -5.82
C THR A 80 1.80 5.53 -5.09
N ARG A 81 0.47 5.60 -5.18
CA ARG A 81 -0.28 6.54 -4.35
C ARG A 81 0.18 6.29 -2.92
N PRO A 82 0.61 7.33 -2.18
CA PRO A 82 0.90 7.15 -0.77
C PRO A 82 -0.35 6.54 -0.12
N PRO A 83 -0.18 5.61 0.84
CA PRO A 83 -1.32 5.09 1.57
C PRO A 83 -2.12 6.29 2.11
N LYS A 84 -3.41 6.32 1.80
CA LYS A 84 -4.28 7.37 2.34
C LYS A 84 -4.22 7.27 3.86
N ARG A 85 -4.04 8.41 4.52
CA ARG A 85 -4.12 8.47 5.98
C ARG A 85 -5.49 7.94 6.41
N GLY A 86 -5.51 6.86 7.18
CA GLY A 86 -6.73 6.27 7.71
C GLY A 86 -7.30 7.13 8.84
N LEU A 87 -8.61 7.01 9.08
CA LEU A 87 -9.29 7.70 10.19
C LEU A 87 -8.61 7.44 11.55
N LEU A 88 -8.02 6.25 11.71
CA LEU A 88 -7.34 5.82 12.92
C LEU A 88 -5.85 6.18 13.00
N ASP A 89 -5.26 6.73 11.95
CA ASP A 89 -3.83 7.06 11.99
C ASP A 89 -3.45 8.03 13.13
N PRO A 90 -4.26 9.07 13.45
CA PRO A 90 -4.02 9.92 14.62
C PRO A 90 -4.20 9.19 15.97
N TRP A 91 -4.89 8.05 15.98
CA TRP A 91 -5.26 7.32 17.20
C TRP A 91 -4.37 6.11 17.47
N ARG A 92 -3.39 5.82 16.61
CA ARG A 92 -2.53 4.63 16.73
C ARG A 92 -1.83 4.52 18.07
N GLU A 93 -1.19 5.60 18.51
CA GLU A 93 -0.46 5.62 19.77
C GLU A 93 -1.42 5.46 20.96
N TRP A 94 -2.55 6.16 20.93
CA TRP A 94 -3.55 6.05 21.98
C TRP A 94 -4.20 4.66 22.06
N LEU A 95 -4.46 4.01 20.91
CA LEU A 95 -4.96 2.63 20.86
C LEU A 95 -3.91 1.62 21.36
N LYS A 96 -2.62 1.89 21.14
CA LYS A 96 -1.53 1.07 21.70
C LYS A 96 -1.53 1.16 23.24
N GLU A 97 -1.64 2.38 23.77
CA GLU A 97 -1.75 2.64 25.20
C GLU A 97 -2.97 1.94 25.83
N GLN A 98 -4.14 1.97 25.16
CA GLN A 98 -5.32 1.23 25.64
C GLN A 98 -5.08 -0.28 25.76
N ARG A 99 -4.35 -0.88 24.80
CA ARG A 99 -3.98 -2.30 24.86
C ARG A 99 -3.01 -2.59 26.00
N GLU A 100 -2.02 -1.74 26.21
CA GLU A 100 -1.06 -1.87 27.30
C GLU A 100 -1.72 -1.71 28.68
N CYS A 101 -2.71 -0.83 28.80
CA CYS A 101 -3.55 -0.69 29.99
C CYS A 101 -4.56 -1.84 30.18
N GLY A 102 -4.61 -2.82 29.28
CA GLY A 102 -5.53 -3.96 29.36
C GLY A 102 -6.98 -3.64 28.97
N ASN A 103 -7.23 -2.50 28.34
CA ASN A 103 -8.54 -2.14 27.81
C ASN A 103 -8.71 -2.73 26.41
N TYR A 104 -9.43 -3.85 26.33
CA TYR A 104 -9.73 -4.55 25.08
C TYR A 104 -11.17 -4.33 24.58
N ASN A 105 -11.96 -3.52 25.28
CA ASN A 105 -13.37 -3.31 24.94
C ASN A 105 -13.50 -2.26 23.84
N SER A 106 -13.64 -2.72 22.59
CA SER A 106 -13.76 -1.86 21.40
C SER A 106 -14.90 -0.84 21.51
N GLY A 107 -16.05 -1.21 22.07
CA GLY A 107 -17.17 -0.28 22.26
C GLY A 107 -16.92 0.79 23.32
N ARG A 108 -16.05 0.50 24.32
CA ARG A 108 -15.59 1.52 25.27
C ARG A 108 -14.59 2.48 24.61
N ILE A 109 -13.61 1.92 23.90
CA ILE A 109 -12.61 2.68 23.15
C ILE A 109 -13.29 3.59 22.13
N TRP A 110 -14.29 3.08 21.42
CA TRP A 110 -15.10 3.84 20.46
C TRP A 110 -15.83 5.03 21.11
N ARG A 111 -16.49 4.83 22.25
CA ARG A 111 -17.16 5.93 22.98
C ARG A 111 -16.18 7.02 23.41
N GLU A 112 -14.99 6.63 23.85
CA GLU A 112 -13.92 7.57 24.21
C GLU A 112 -13.34 8.31 22.98
N MET A 113 -13.27 7.64 21.82
CA MET A 113 -12.90 8.28 20.55
C MET A 113 -13.95 9.26 20.06
N VAL A 114 -15.24 8.90 20.12
CA VAL A 114 -16.35 9.80 19.77
C VAL A 114 -16.40 11.02 20.69
N ALA A 115 -16.21 10.81 22.01
CA ALA A 115 -16.15 11.91 22.98
C ALA A 115 -15.02 12.91 22.69
N ARG A 116 -13.96 12.47 22.02
CA ARG A 116 -12.82 13.31 21.62
C ARG A 116 -12.93 13.84 20.18
N GLY A 117 -14.07 13.64 19.52
CA GLY A 117 -14.39 14.25 18.22
C GLY A 117 -14.12 13.38 17.00
N VAL A 118 -13.94 12.06 17.15
CA VAL A 118 -13.83 11.15 15.99
C VAL A 118 -15.19 11.01 15.30
N THR A 119 -15.18 11.19 13.98
CA THR A 119 -16.35 10.96 13.12
C THR A 119 -16.17 9.62 12.39
N GLY A 120 -17.05 8.64 12.62
CA GLY A 120 -16.95 7.31 12.02
C GLY A 120 -17.97 6.31 12.56
N SER A 121 -17.79 5.02 12.24
CA SER A 121 -18.60 3.92 12.78
C SER A 121 -17.80 3.09 13.79
N GLU A 122 -18.51 2.50 14.77
CA GLU A 122 -17.95 1.62 15.80
C GLU A 122 -17.17 0.43 15.23
N THR A 123 -17.53 -0.02 14.02
CA THR A 123 -16.87 -1.13 13.30
C THR A 123 -15.42 -0.85 12.91
N ILE A 124 -14.95 0.40 13.07
CA ILE A 124 -13.60 0.81 12.68
C ILE A 124 -12.55 0.43 13.76
N VAL A 125 -12.95 0.30 15.04
CA VAL A 125 -12.08 0.15 16.23
C VAL A 125 -11.81 -1.30 16.61
#